data_AF-A0A9W9XIW9-F1
#
_entry.id   AF-A0A9W9XIW9-F1
#
_cell.length_a   1.000
_cell.length_b   1.000
_cell.length_c   1.000
_cell.angle_alpha   90.00
_cell.angle_beta   90.00
_cell.angle_gamma   90.00
#
_symmetry.space_group_name_H-M   'P 1'
#
loop_
_entity.id
_entity.type
_entity.pdbx_description
1 polymer ?
#
loop_
_entity_poly.entity_id
_entity_poly.type
_entity_poly.pdbx_seq_one_letter_code
_entity_poly.pdbx_strand_id
1 'polypeptide(L)'
;MGGSVDPKNGHFIGNWGEFGCPTPQRIATYSLSANRQKPFAGAGHAAIFNVFRRFRHQVLYVVPPFVAAYAVMNWAVERNDYLNSKPGRLLEGGNEE
;
A
#
# COMPACT_ATOMS: atom_id res chain seq x y z
N MET A 1 21.91 15.37 -18.22
CA MET A 1 22.60 14.91 -17.00
C MET A 1 22.16 15.83 -15.87
N GLY A 2 21.76 15.29 -14.71
CA GLY A 2 21.11 16.08 -13.64
C GLY A 2 21.97 17.25 -13.16
N GLY A 3 21.36 18.31 -12.65
CA GLY A 3 22.08 19.44 -12.05
C GLY A 3 22.76 19.08 -10.73
N SER A 4 23.62 19.97 -10.23
CA SER A 4 24.19 19.91 -8.88
C SER A 4 23.10 20.15 -7.81
N VAL A 5 23.40 19.84 -6.56
CA VAL A 5 22.47 20.09 -5.45
C VAL A 5 22.36 21.60 -5.25
N ASP A 6 21.17 22.14 -5.46
CA ASP A 6 20.85 23.54 -5.23
C ASP A 6 19.55 23.66 -4.43
N PRO A 7 19.62 23.55 -3.10
CA PRO A 7 18.45 23.62 -2.23
C PRO A 7 17.76 25.00 -2.29
N LYS A 8 18.48 26.05 -2.72
CA LYS A 8 17.91 27.40 -2.83
C LYS A 8 17.01 27.53 -4.06
N ASN A 9 17.34 26.82 -5.12
CA ASN A 9 16.55 26.76 -6.35
C ASN A 9 15.61 25.54 -6.41
N GLY A 10 15.44 24.81 -5.29
CA GLY A 10 14.51 23.67 -5.19
C GLY A 10 15.08 22.32 -5.68
N HIS A 11 16.38 22.24 -5.93
CA HIS A 11 17.07 21.02 -6.34
C HIS A 11 17.72 20.33 -5.14
N PHE A 12 16.98 19.41 -4.50
CA PHE A 12 17.41 18.75 -3.26
C PHE A 12 18.19 17.44 -3.46
N ILE A 13 18.40 17.01 -4.70
CA ILE A 13 19.16 15.81 -5.03
C ILE A 13 20.06 16.08 -6.24
N GLY A 14 21.34 15.73 -6.13
CA GLY A 14 22.31 15.86 -7.20
C GLY A 14 22.71 14.50 -7.77
N ASN A 15 23.91 14.44 -8.34
CA ASN A 15 24.44 13.23 -8.98
C ASN A 15 25.40 12.46 -8.07
N TRP A 16 25.98 11.40 -8.62
CA TRP A 16 27.10 10.67 -8.04
C TRP A 16 28.21 11.63 -7.56
N GLY A 17 28.57 11.51 -6.28
CA GLY A 17 29.55 12.38 -5.62
C GLY A 17 28.95 13.63 -4.95
N GLU A 18 27.73 14.01 -5.30
CA GLU A 18 27.04 15.20 -4.78
C GLU A 18 25.55 14.90 -4.55
N PHE A 19 25.24 13.86 -3.76
CA PHE A 19 23.85 13.49 -3.46
C PHE A 19 23.16 14.44 -2.46
N GLY A 20 23.87 15.42 -1.92
CA GLY A 20 23.33 16.33 -0.88
C GLY A 20 23.31 15.72 0.52
N CYS A 21 24.03 14.61 0.74
CA CYS A 21 24.19 14.02 2.06
C CYS A 21 25.01 14.96 2.98
N PRO A 22 24.58 15.18 4.24
CA PRO A 22 25.40 15.92 5.19
C PRO A 22 26.73 15.18 5.44
N THR A 23 27.85 15.85 5.16
CA THR A 23 29.24 15.37 5.34
C THR A 23 29.56 14.94 6.78
N PRO A 24 30.54 14.05 7.04
CA PRO A 24 30.95 12.84 6.30
C PRO A 24 30.39 11.56 6.96
N GLN A 25 29.97 10.62 6.12
CA GLN A 25 29.40 9.33 6.54
C GLN A 25 30.52 8.37 6.97
N ARG A 26 30.80 8.27 8.28
CA ARG A 26 31.83 7.38 8.86
C ARG A 26 31.33 5.93 9.01
N ILE A 27 30.75 5.37 7.94
CA ILE A 27 30.14 4.03 7.95
C ILE A 27 30.92 3.15 6.97
N ALA A 28 31.57 2.11 7.49
CA ALA A 28 32.13 1.05 6.65
C ALA A 28 31.02 0.04 6.32
N THR A 29 30.80 -0.22 5.04
CA THR A 29 29.84 -1.23 4.55
C THR A 29 30.59 -2.35 3.86
N TYR A 30 30.26 -3.59 4.23
CA TYR A 30 30.84 -4.79 3.65
C TYR A 30 29.77 -5.54 2.86
N SER A 31 30.14 -6.07 1.71
CA SER A 31 29.25 -6.87 0.88
C SER A 31 30.00 -8.08 0.29
N LEU A 32 29.27 -9.16 0.03
CA LEU A 32 29.77 -10.34 -0.68
C LEU A 32 29.26 -10.31 -2.12
N SER A 33 30.11 -10.69 -3.08
CA SER A 33 29.70 -10.88 -4.48
C SER A 33 28.51 -11.84 -4.59
N ALA A 34 27.52 -11.50 -5.42
CA ALA A 34 26.30 -12.27 -5.60
C ALA A 34 26.56 -13.73 -6.04
N ASN A 35 27.60 -13.95 -6.85
CA ASN A 35 28.00 -15.29 -7.32
C ASN A 35 28.51 -16.21 -6.19
N ARG A 36 28.81 -15.64 -5.02
CA ARG A 36 29.25 -16.37 -3.81
C ARG A 36 28.13 -16.55 -2.78
N GLN A 37 26.93 -16.05 -3.05
CA GLN A 37 25.77 -16.19 -2.17
C GLN A 37 24.80 -17.24 -2.71
N LYS A 38 24.04 -17.88 -1.81
CA LYS A 38 22.91 -18.73 -2.18
C LYS A 38 21.66 -17.83 -2.30
N PRO A 39 21.04 -17.64 -3.47
CA PRO A 39 20.00 -16.63 -3.67
C PRO A 39 18.76 -16.76 -2.77
N PHE A 40 18.38 -18.00 -2.40
CA PHE A 40 17.21 -18.28 -1.56
C PHE A 40 17.57 -18.92 -0.21
N ALA A 41 18.80 -18.72 0.27
CA ALA A 41 19.18 -19.23 1.59
C ALA A 41 18.24 -18.68 2.68
N GLY A 42 17.60 -19.58 3.42
CA GLY A 42 16.69 -19.22 4.51
C GLY A 42 15.34 -18.64 4.07
N ALA A 43 15.04 -18.58 2.77
CA ALA A 43 13.82 -17.96 2.25
C ALA A 43 12.55 -18.61 2.81
N GLY A 44 12.49 -19.94 2.95
CA GLY A 44 11.29 -20.61 3.47
C GLY A 44 10.93 -20.19 4.90
N HIS A 45 11.88 -20.28 5.84
CA HIS A 45 11.67 -19.90 7.23
C HIS A 45 11.51 -18.38 7.38
N ALA A 46 12.40 -17.61 6.76
CA ALA A 46 12.36 -16.16 6.87
C ALA A 46 11.12 -15.56 6.19
N ALA A 47 10.69 -16.06 5.03
CA ALA A 47 9.52 -15.54 4.34
C ALA A 47 8.25 -15.76 5.17
N ILE A 48 7.97 -16.97 5.64
CA ILE A 48 6.71 -17.27 6.31
C ILE A 48 6.54 -16.43 7.59
N PHE A 49 7.51 -16.48 8.51
CA PHE A 49 7.37 -15.80 9.79
C PHE A 49 7.51 -14.26 9.65
N ASN A 50 8.38 -13.78 8.77
CA ASN A 50 8.55 -12.34 8.57
C ASN A 50 7.36 -11.73 7.80
N VAL A 51 6.79 -12.43 6.84
CA VAL A 51 5.60 -11.97 6.10
C VAL A 51 4.41 -11.90 7.05
N PHE A 52 4.15 -12.95 7.84
CA PHE A 52 3.06 -12.90 8.83
C PHE A 52 3.26 -11.79 9.85
N ARG A 53 4.49 -11.61 10.36
CA ARG A 53 4.83 -10.51 11.27
C ARG A 53 4.53 -9.15 10.63
N ARG A 54 4.86 -8.93 9.36
CA ARG A 54 4.57 -7.66 8.66
C ARG A 54 3.07 -7.48 8.40
N PHE A 55 2.39 -8.54 7.99
CA PHE A 55 0.95 -8.53 7.72
C PHE A 55 0.13 -8.15 8.95
N ARG A 56 0.38 -8.78 10.11
CA ARG A 56 -0.40 -8.52 11.33
C ARG A 56 -0.32 -7.06 11.82
N HIS A 57 0.74 -6.32 11.48
CA HIS A 57 0.89 -4.92 11.85
C HIS A 57 0.09 -3.97 10.95
N GLN A 58 -0.32 -4.43 9.77
CA GLN A 58 -1.03 -3.62 8.78
C GLN A 58 -2.49 -4.05 8.59
N VAL A 59 -2.81 -5.31 8.88
CA VAL A 59 -4.14 -5.88 8.66
C VAL A 59 -5.26 -5.07 9.30
N LEU A 60 -5.04 -4.49 10.48
CA LEU A 60 -6.07 -3.70 11.18
C LEU A 60 -6.27 -2.28 10.62
N TYR A 61 -5.33 -1.78 9.82
CA TYR A 61 -5.53 -0.52 9.09
C TYR A 61 -6.23 -0.74 7.75
N VAL A 62 -6.04 -1.93 7.17
CA VAL A 62 -6.54 -2.28 5.84
C VAL A 62 -7.90 -2.95 5.90
N VAL A 63 -8.08 -3.97 6.74
CA VAL A 63 -9.30 -4.80 6.74
C VAL A 63 -10.56 -4.02 7.17
N PRO A 64 -10.57 -3.22 8.25
CA PRO A 64 -11.80 -2.52 8.66
C PRO A 64 -12.43 -1.62 7.59
N PRO A 65 -11.70 -0.73 6.88
CA PRO A 65 -12.31 0.08 5.83
C PRO A 65 -12.81 -0.77 4.65
N PHE A 66 -12.11 -1.85 4.28
CA PHE A 66 -12.58 -2.74 3.21
C PHE A 66 -13.84 -3.52 3.60
N VAL A 67 -13.92 -3.99 4.84
CA VAL A 67 -15.12 -4.67 5.36
C VAL A 67 -16.31 -3.71 5.38
N ALA A 68 -16.10 -2.47 5.85
CA ALA A 68 -17.15 -1.45 5.87
C ALA A 68 -17.62 -1.12 4.43
N ALA A 69 -16.69 -0.89 3.50
CA ALA A 69 -17.02 -0.62 2.11
C ALA A 69 -17.79 -1.77 1.46
N TYR A 70 -17.38 -3.01 1.71
CA TYR A 70 -18.05 -4.20 1.19
C TYR A 70 -19.47 -4.35 1.76
N ALA A 71 -19.65 -4.11 3.06
CA ALA A 71 -20.97 -4.14 3.69
C ALA A 71 -21.92 -3.07 3.13
N VAL A 72 -21.44 -1.84 2.97
CA VAL A 72 -22.23 -0.74 2.37
C VAL A 72 -22.59 -1.05 0.92
N MET A 73 -21.65 -1.60 0.16
CA MET A 73 -21.88 -1.98 -1.23
C MET A 73 -22.94 -3.08 -1.34
N ASN A 74 -22.85 -4.14 -0.53
CA ASN A 74 -23.86 -5.21 -0.54
C ASN A 74 -25.25 -4.68 -0.19
N TRP A 75 -25.34 -3.84 0.85
CA TRP A 75 -26.60 -3.19 1.22
C TRP A 75 -27.17 -2.33 0.07
N ALA A 76 -26.32 -1.56 -0.60
CA ALA A 76 -26.73 -0.72 -1.72
C ALA A 76 -27.24 -1.54 -2.92
N VAL A 77 -26.57 -2.66 -3.23
CA VAL A 77 -26.98 -3.59 -4.30
C VAL A 77 -28.33 -4.22 -3.97
N GLU A 78 -28.48 -4.80 -2.78
CA GLU A 78 -29.74 -5.42 -2.35
C GLU A 78 -30.90 -4.42 -2.34
N ARG A 79 -30.64 -3.20 -1.85
CA ARG A 79 -31.65 -2.13 -1.84
C ARG A 79 -32.03 -1.69 -3.26
N ASN A 80 -31.06 -1.56 -4.16
CA ASN A 80 -31.31 -1.21 -5.55
C ASN A 80 -32.15 -2.28 -6.26
N ASP A 81 -31.82 -3.55 -6.06
CA ASP A 81 -32.56 -4.67 -6.66
C ASP A 81 -33.98 -4.76 -6.11
N TYR A 82 -34.14 -4.52 -4.81
CA TYR A 82 -35.45 -4.45 -4.17
C TYR A 82 -36.32 -3.33 -4.74
N LEU A 83 -35.79 -2.11 -4.89
CA LEU A 83 -36.55 -0.97 -5.45
C LEU A 83 -36.98 -1.21 -6.89
N ASN A 84 -36.15 -1.89 -7.69
CA ASN A 84 -36.49 -2.25 -9.06
C ASN A 84 -37.41 -3.49 -9.17
N SER A 85 -37.69 -4.17 -8.06
CA SER A 85 -38.59 -5.32 -8.02
C SER A 85 -40.07 -4.89 -8.03
N LYS A 86 -40.97 -5.83 -8.36
CA LYS A 86 -42.43 -5.59 -8.30
C LYS A 86 -42.92 -5.14 -6.92
N PRO A 87 -42.58 -5.81 -5.79
CA PRO A 87 -43.03 -5.36 -4.48
C PRO A 87 -42.42 -4.01 -4.07
N GLY A 88 -41.17 -3.72 -4.46
CA GLY A 88 -40.53 -2.43 -4.17
C GLY A 88 -41.22 -1.26 -4.87
N ARG A 89 -41.59 -1.43 -6.16
CA ARG A 89 -42.36 -0.41 -6.89
C ARG A 89 -43.77 -0.19 -6.33
N LEU A 90 -44.40 -1.24 -5.80
CA LEU A 90 -45.72 -1.12 -5.18
C LEU A 90 -45.68 -0.37 -3.84
N LEU A 91 -44.61 -0.57 -3.05
CA LEU A 91 -44.44 0.07 -1.75
C LEU A 91 -44.08 1.57 -1.85
N GLU A 92 -43.30 1.98 -2.84
CA GLU A 92 -42.97 3.39 -3.06
C GLU A 92 -44.00 4.11 -3.95
N GLY A 93 -44.49 3.46 -5.01
CA GLY A 93 -45.46 4.06 -5.93
C GLY A 93 -46.88 4.22 -5.36
N GLY A 94 -47.19 3.59 -4.22
CA GLY A 94 -48.48 3.73 -3.52
C GLY A 94 -48.57 4.91 -2.56
N ASN A 95 -47.47 5.65 -2.35
CA ASN A 95 -47.43 6.85 -1.48
C ASN A 95 -47.59 8.17 -2.27
N GLU A 96 -47.72 8.11 -3.60
CA GLU A 96 -47.89 9.29 -4.48
C GLU A 96 -49.37 9.57 -4.87
N GLU A 97 -50.35 8.89 -4.27
CA GLU A 97 -51.79 9.19 -4.40
C GLU A 97 -52.42 9.72 -3.09
#